data_AF-A0A7S4HEM7-F1
#
_entry.id   AF-A0A7S4HEM7-F1
#
_cell.length_a   1.000
_cell.length_b   1.000
_cell.length_c   1.000
_cell.angle_alpha   90.00
_cell.angle_beta   90.00
_cell.angle_gamma   90.00
#
_symmetry.space_group_name_H-M   'P 1'
#
loop_
_entity.id
_entity.type
_entity.pdbx_description
1 polymer ?
#
loop_
_entity_poly.entity_id
_entity_poly.type
_entity_poly.pdbx_seq_one_letter_code
_entity_poly.pdbx_strand_id
1 'polypeptide(L)'
;GGMLGWIAPGLMVPEFDFAAFTCEAGEVRIVQSDLGWHVLKVFERSFVESIIEPVELRDRLRAGESEGDKARLVVLDVRDDEEMAQARLPDGAFLHHPYNDWQRWGPMAIAGELPGVDADKELVLVDHRGGRGERLMQYLAQNGLPKTRYLRGGINSYAEEADPSVPTYLESDGDCLTCHEH
;
A
#
# COMPACT_ATOMS: atom_id res chain seq x y z
N GLY A 1 -9.10 -23.29 -16.38
CA GLY A 1 -8.88 -21.87 -16.66
C GLY A 1 -9.73 -21.07 -15.71
N GLY A 2 -9.17 -20.00 -15.13
CA GLY A 2 -9.85 -19.12 -14.17
C GLY A 2 -9.44 -17.66 -14.39
N MET A 3 -10.21 -16.73 -13.85
CA MET A 3 -9.89 -15.31 -13.87
C MET A 3 -8.82 -15.02 -12.81
N LEU A 4 -7.69 -14.45 -13.22
CA LEU A 4 -6.57 -14.17 -12.32
C LEU A 4 -6.75 -12.87 -11.51
N GLY A 5 -7.74 -12.04 -11.88
CA GLY A 5 -7.93 -10.71 -11.29
C GLY A 5 -6.85 -9.72 -11.73
N TRP A 6 -6.68 -8.66 -10.94
CA TRP A 6 -5.57 -7.72 -11.10
C TRP A 6 -4.30 -8.34 -10.53
N ILE A 7 -3.25 -8.40 -11.33
CA ILE A 7 -1.94 -8.93 -10.91
C ILE A 7 -0.91 -7.80 -10.89
N ALA A 8 0.00 -7.85 -9.92
CA ALA A 8 1.15 -6.97 -9.80
C ALA A 8 2.44 -7.69 -10.22
N PRO A 9 3.49 -6.99 -10.70
CA PRO A 9 4.76 -7.62 -11.03
C PRO A 9 5.35 -8.35 -9.82
N GLY A 10 5.90 -9.54 -10.03
CA GLY A 10 6.49 -10.41 -9.02
C GLY A 10 5.51 -11.42 -8.40
N LEU A 11 4.21 -11.35 -8.73
CA LEU A 11 3.21 -12.26 -8.16
C LEU A 11 3.14 -13.61 -8.90
N MET A 12 3.50 -13.64 -10.18
CA MET A 12 3.44 -14.84 -11.01
C MET A 12 4.85 -15.34 -11.35
N VAL A 13 4.92 -16.53 -11.96
CA VAL A 13 6.18 -17.03 -12.51
C VAL A 13 6.74 -16.04 -13.55
N PRO A 14 8.07 -15.92 -13.71
CA PRO A 14 8.68 -14.88 -14.54
C PRO A 14 8.13 -14.80 -15.97
N GLU A 15 7.83 -15.94 -16.58
CA GLU A 15 7.28 -16.02 -17.94
C GLU A 15 5.87 -15.45 -18.03
N PHE A 16 5.07 -15.62 -16.97
CA PHE A 16 3.73 -15.08 -16.86
C PHE A 16 3.73 -13.59 -16.65
N ASP A 17 4.52 -13.12 -15.68
CA ASP A 17 4.65 -11.69 -15.42
C ASP A 17 5.14 -10.97 -16.67
N PHE A 18 6.18 -11.50 -17.32
CA PHE A 18 6.68 -10.93 -18.56
C PHE A 18 5.57 -10.82 -19.61
N ALA A 19 4.79 -11.89 -19.83
CA ALA A 19 3.69 -11.84 -20.77
C ALA A 19 2.59 -10.84 -20.35
N ALA A 20 2.15 -10.87 -19.09
CA ALA A 20 1.08 -10.01 -18.60
C ALA A 20 1.43 -8.51 -18.66
N PHE A 21 2.68 -8.15 -18.36
CA PHE A 21 3.11 -6.75 -18.33
C PHE A 21 3.72 -6.26 -19.65
N THR A 22 3.92 -7.11 -20.66
CA THR A 22 4.33 -6.68 -22.01
C THR A 22 3.20 -6.65 -23.02
N CYS A 23 2.13 -7.44 -22.82
CA CYS A 23 0.98 -7.48 -23.74
C CYS A 23 0.13 -6.20 -23.68
N GLU A 24 -0.48 -5.84 -24.81
CA GLU A 24 -1.50 -4.79 -24.84
C GLU A 24 -2.84 -5.27 -24.25
N ALA A 25 -3.67 -4.34 -23.77
CA ALA A 25 -5.01 -4.68 -23.31
C ALA A 25 -5.85 -5.27 -24.46
N GLY A 26 -6.46 -6.42 -24.23
CA GLY A 26 -7.19 -7.21 -25.23
C GLY A 26 -6.36 -8.29 -25.93
N GLU A 27 -5.03 -8.26 -25.82
CA GLU A 27 -4.12 -9.23 -26.45
C GLU A 27 -4.20 -10.61 -25.78
N VAL A 28 -4.21 -11.67 -26.59
CA VAL A 28 -4.11 -13.06 -26.14
C VAL A 28 -2.69 -13.55 -26.42
N ARG A 29 -2.03 -14.10 -25.40
CA ARG A 29 -0.67 -14.64 -25.50
C ARG A 29 -0.59 -16.05 -24.95
N ILE A 30 0.17 -16.90 -25.64
CA ILE A 30 0.50 -18.25 -25.18
C ILE A 30 1.83 -18.18 -24.44
N VAL A 31 1.88 -18.73 -23.23
CA VAL A 31 3.06 -18.76 -22.36
C VAL A 31 3.39 -20.20 -22.01
N GLN A 32 4.68 -20.53 -22.04
CA GLN A 32 5.20 -21.81 -21.58
C GLN A 32 5.92 -21.58 -20.25
N SER A 33 5.57 -22.35 -19.23
CA SER A 33 6.30 -22.42 -17.96
C SER A 33 6.69 -23.87 -17.65
N ASP A 34 7.42 -24.09 -16.56
CA ASP A 34 7.77 -25.43 -16.08
C ASP A 34 6.54 -26.32 -15.79
N LEU A 35 5.37 -25.69 -15.56
CA LEU A 35 4.10 -26.38 -15.33
C LEU A 35 3.32 -26.68 -16.62
N GLY A 36 3.84 -26.30 -17.79
CA GLY A 36 3.24 -26.58 -19.09
C GLY A 36 2.85 -25.32 -19.88
N TRP A 37 1.83 -25.47 -20.74
CA TRP A 37 1.37 -24.42 -21.64
C TRP A 37 0.14 -23.70 -21.09
N HIS A 38 0.13 -22.38 -21.24
CA HIS A 38 -0.89 -21.49 -20.70
C HIS A 38 -1.34 -20.48 -21.74
N VAL A 39 -2.61 -20.10 -21.69
CA VAL A 39 -3.16 -19.04 -22.54
C VAL A 39 -3.61 -17.90 -21.63
N LEU A 40 -3.03 -16.73 -21.82
CA LEU A 40 -3.32 -15.51 -21.08
C LEU A 40 -4.03 -14.52 -22.00
N LYS A 41 -5.00 -13.80 -21.44
CA LYS A 41 -5.60 -12.63 -22.08
C LYS A 41 -5.56 -11.49 -21.08
N VAL A 42 -4.86 -10.41 -21.43
CA VAL A 42 -4.88 -9.18 -20.63
C VAL A 42 -6.16 -8.43 -20.98
N PHE A 43 -6.98 -8.10 -19.98
CA PHE A 43 -8.21 -7.35 -20.21
C PHE A 43 -7.97 -5.85 -20.15
N GLU A 44 -7.33 -5.39 -19.08
CA GLU A 44 -7.08 -3.99 -18.78
C GLU A 44 -5.69 -3.82 -18.16
N ARG A 45 -5.14 -2.60 -18.25
CA ARG A 45 -3.90 -2.21 -17.58
C ARG A 45 -4.19 -0.97 -16.75
N SER A 46 -3.79 -0.98 -15.49
CA SER A 46 -3.88 0.18 -14.61
C SER A 46 -2.51 0.48 -14.04
N PHE A 47 -2.07 1.73 -14.13
CA PHE A 47 -0.96 2.23 -13.34
C PHE A 47 -1.58 2.80 -12.07
N VAL A 48 -1.42 2.11 -10.95
CA VAL A 48 -1.76 2.68 -9.66
C VAL A 48 -0.52 3.44 -9.21
N GLU A 49 -0.58 4.77 -9.20
CA GLU A 49 0.41 5.57 -8.50
C GLU A 49 0.30 5.17 -7.02
N SER A 50 1.22 4.30 -6.59
CA SER A 50 1.11 3.55 -5.34
C SER A 50 1.99 4.11 -4.23
N ILE A 51 2.91 5.00 -4.58
CA ILE A 51 3.85 5.62 -3.65
C ILE A 51 3.43 7.06 -3.45
N ILE A 52 3.34 7.51 -2.20
CA ILE A 52 3.33 8.93 -1.85
C ILE A 52 4.67 9.35 -1.27
N GLU A 53 5.23 10.45 -1.78
CA GLU A 53 6.50 10.97 -1.30
C GLU A 53 6.33 11.69 0.05
N PRO A 54 7.31 11.66 0.96
CA PRO A 54 7.13 12.22 2.29
C PRO A 54 6.79 13.72 2.30
N VAL A 55 7.45 14.50 1.43
CA VAL A 55 7.19 15.93 1.26
C VAL A 55 5.78 16.18 0.71
N GLU A 56 5.33 15.34 -0.24
CA GLU A 56 3.97 15.41 -0.80
C GLU A 56 2.93 15.15 0.30
N LEU A 57 3.10 14.10 1.09
CA LEU A 57 2.19 13.78 2.19
C LEU A 57 2.12 14.95 3.18
N ARG A 58 3.26 15.50 3.61
CA ARG A 58 3.29 16.65 4.54
C ARG A 58 2.48 17.83 4.01
N ASP A 59 2.71 18.22 2.76
CA ASP A 59 2.06 19.39 2.17
C ASP A 59 0.55 19.19 2.03
N ARG A 60 0.11 17.96 1.69
CA ARG A 60 -1.32 17.61 1.63
C ARG A 60 -1.98 17.57 3.00
N LEU A 61 -1.29 17.08 4.03
CA LEU A 61 -1.79 17.12 5.41
C LEU A 61 -1.94 18.56 5.91
N ARG A 62 -0.95 19.42 5.65
CA ARG A 62 -1.03 20.85 5.99
C ARG A 62 -2.10 21.61 5.22
N ALA A 63 -2.42 21.15 4.01
CA ALA A 63 -3.55 21.67 3.24
C ALA A 63 -4.92 21.19 3.78
N GLY A 64 -4.94 20.34 4.82
CA GLY A 64 -6.16 19.79 5.42
C GLY A 64 -6.84 18.72 4.57
N GLU A 65 -6.12 18.08 3.64
CA GLU A 65 -6.72 17.11 2.71
C GLU A 65 -7.17 15.81 3.39
N SER A 66 -6.76 15.57 4.63
CA SER A 66 -7.25 14.45 5.43
C SER A 66 -8.37 14.80 6.41
N GLU A 67 -8.80 16.06 6.48
CA GLU A 67 -9.68 16.55 7.54
C GLU A 67 -11.09 16.93 7.06
N GLY A 68 -12.09 16.59 7.88
CA GLY A 68 -13.49 17.02 7.72
C GLY A 68 -14.20 16.44 6.48
N ASP A 69 -15.36 17.03 6.17
CA ASP A 69 -16.26 16.54 5.11
C ASP A 69 -15.68 16.65 3.68
N LYS A 70 -14.60 17.44 3.51
CA LYS A 70 -13.92 17.65 2.24
C LYS A 70 -12.62 16.85 2.10
N ALA A 71 -12.34 15.95 3.05
CA ALA A 71 -11.17 15.10 3.02
C ALA A 71 -11.10 14.34 1.68
N ARG A 72 -9.94 14.47 1.01
CA ARG A 72 -9.61 13.81 -0.26
C ARG A 72 -8.79 12.54 -0.04
N LEU A 73 -8.08 12.48 1.08
CA LEU A 73 -7.28 11.34 1.47
C LEU A 73 -7.58 10.90 2.90
N VAL A 74 -7.29 9.64 3.20
CA VAL A 74 -7.37 9.04 4.52
C VAL A 74 -5.99 8.50 4.82
N VAL A 75 -5.37 8.95 5.91
CA VAL A 75 -4.11 8.34 6.37
C VAL A 75 -4.44 7.22 7.33
N LEU A 76 -3.90 6.03 7.08
CA LEU A 76 -4.03 4.88 7.95
C LEU A 76 -2.65 4.43 8.43
N ASP A 77 -2.40 4.66 9.71
CA ASP A 77 -1.22 4.15 10.40
C ASP A 77 -1.43 2.67 10.73
N VAL A 78 -0.53 1.82 10.21
CA VAL A 78 -0.59 0.37 10.40
C VAL A 78 0.46 -0.15 11.39
N ARG A 79 1.14 0.74 12.10
CA ARG A 79 2.13 0.35 13.11
C ARG A 79 1.44 -0.12 14.39
N ASP A 80 2.16 -0.85 15.23
CA ASP A 80 1.62 -1.24 16.53
C ASP A 80 1.51 -0.04 17.49
N ASP A 81 0.70 -0.15 18.53
CA ASP A 81 0.42 0.93 19.49
C ASP A 81 1.71 1.54 20.10
N GLU A 82 2.69 0.68 20.41
CA GLU A 82 3.97 1.09 21.00
C GLU A 82 4.85 1.89 20.02
N GLU A 83 4.83 1.52 18.75
CA GLU A 83 5.51 2.26 17.67
C GLU A 83 4.84 3.62 17.45
N MET A 84 3.51 3.64 17.42
CA MET A 84 2.72 4.86 17.22
C MET A 84 2.83 5.84 18.40
N ALA A 85 3.14 5.35 19.60
CA ALA A 85 3.42 6.19 20.76
C ALA A 85 4.76 6.92 20.67
N GLN A 86 5.73 6.38 19.93
CA GLN A 86 7.08 6.94 19.80
C GLN A 86 7.17 8.06 18.76
N ALA A 87 6.42 7.94 17.66
CA ALA A 87 6.41 8.93 16.60
C ALA A 87 5.02 9.04 15.97
N ARG A 88 4.58 10.27 15.69
CA ARG A 88 3.28 10.58 15.06
C ARG A 88 3.44 11.68 14.03
N LEU A 89 2.59 11.64 13.01
CA LEU A 89 2.47 12.75 12.07
C LEU A 89 1.88 13.98 12.80
N PRO A 90 2.46 15.18 12.61
CA PRO A 90 2.08 16.36 13.39
C PRO A 90 0.78 17.02 12.91
N ASP A 91 0.44 16.84 11.64
CA ASP A 91 -0.66 17.48 10.93
C ASP A 91 -1.65 16.44 10.40
N GLY A 92 -2.92 16.84 10.22
CA GLY A 92 -3.94 16.01 9.60
C GLY A 92 -4.66 15.02 10.53
N ALA A 93 -5.78 14.49 10.05
CA ALA A 93 -6.45 13.36 10.69
C ALA A 93 -5.89 12.03 10.15
N PHE A 94 -5.74 11.05 11.03
CA PHE A 94 -5.32 9.70 10.69
C PHE A 94 -6.14 8.67 11.46
N LEU A 95 -6.31 7.50 10.85
CA LEU A 95 -6.82 6.29 11.46
C LEU A 95 -5.65 5.44 11.94
N HIS A 96 -5.91 4.56 12.90
CA HIS A 96 -4.91 3.63 13.40
C HIS A 96 -5.50 2.23 13.47
N HIS A 97 -4.91 1.32 12.70
CA HIS A 97 -5.23 -0.11 12.73
C HIS A 97 -3.95 -0.92 12.61
N PRO A 98 -3.44 -1.50 13.71
CA PRO A 98 -2.19 -2.23 13.72
C PRO A 98 -2.13 -3.34 12.68
N TYR A 99 -0.97 -3.51 12.05
CA TYR A 99 -0.72 -4.53 11.03
C TYR A 99 -1.03 -5.94 11.57
N ASN A 100 -0.69 -6.20 12.83
CA ASN A 100 -0.91 -7.50 13.47
C ASN A 100 -2.40 -7.83 13.71
N ASP A 101 -3.27 -6.82 13.66
CA ASP A 101 -4.72 -6.98 13.73
C ASP A 101 -5.37 -7.14 12.34
N TRP A 102 -4.58 -7.35 11.29
CA TRP A 102 -5.03 -7.45 9.90
C TRP A 102 -6.24 -8.38 9.71
N GLN A 103 -6.26 -9.55 10.36
CA GLN A 103 -7.36 -10.51 10.21
C GLN A 103 -8.70 -9.94 10.69
N ARG A 104 -8.68 -8.90 11.54
CA ARG A 104 -9.86 -8.23 12.06
C ARG A 104 -10.32 -7.09 11.15
N TRP A 105 -9.43 -6.18 10.78
CA TRP A 105 -9.82 -4.94 10.07
C TRP A 105 -9.66 -5.04 8.56
N GLY A 106 -8.74 -5.85 8.04
CA GLY A 106 -8.48 -6.00 6.60
C GLY A 106 -9.73 -6.40 5.81
N PRO A 107 -10.47 -7.45 6.23
CA PRO A 107 -11.74 -7.82 5.58
C PRO A 107 -12.77 -6.70 5.62
N MET A 108 -12.85 -5.94 6.72
CA MET A 108 -13.77 -4.81 6.84
C MET A 108 -13.40 -3.67 5.88
N ALA A 109 -12.11 -3.39 5.70
CA ALA A 109 -11.64 -2.36 4.77
C ALA A 109 -12.06 -2.69 3.33
N ILE A 110 -11.86 -3.95 2.93
CA ILE A 110 -12.20 -4.48 1.60
C ILE A 110 -13.71 -4.51 1.37
N ALA A 111 -14.49 -4.81 2.41
CA ALA A 111 -15.95 -4.79 2.36
C ALA A 111 -16.54 -3.36 2.37
N GLY A 112 -15.73 -2.32 2.58
CA GLY A 112 -16.20 -0.94 2.76
C GLY A 112 -16.93 -0.72 4.10
N GLU A 113 -16.66 -1.57 5.09
CA GLU A 113 -17.28 -1.56 6.41
C GLU A 113 -16.37 -0.94 7.49
N LEU A 114 -15.09 -0.69 7.18
CA LEU A 114 -14.14 -0.10 8.10
C LEU A 114 -14.41 1.40 8.28
N PRO A 115 -14.81 1.87 9.47
CA PRO A 115 -15.15 3.27 9.68
C PRO A 115 -13.99 4.21 9.33
N GLY A 116 -14.29 5.23 8.53
CA GLY A 116 -13.32 6.26 8.12
C GLY A 116 -12.52 5.90 6.86
N VAL A 117 -12.49 4.63 6.46
CA VAL A 117 -11.94 4.22 5.14
C VAL A 117 -13.06 4.27 4.11
N ASP A 118 -12.78 4.93 2.99
CA ASP A 118 -13.74 5.21 1.92
C ASP A 118 -13.06 4.95 0.58
N ALA A 119 -13.64 4.07 -0.24
CA ALA A 119 -13.09 3.69 -1.54
C ALA A 119 -13.06 4.85 -2.56
N ASP A 120 -13.85 5.90 -2.34
CA ASP A 120 -13.82 7.10 -3.18
C ASP A 120 -12.64 8.02 -2.84
N LYS A 121 -12.05 7.88 -1.64
CA LYS A 121 -10.90 8.67 -1.18
C LYS A 121 -9.59 7.93 -1.44
N GLU A 122 -8.51 8.69 -1.49
CA GLU A 122 -7.17 8.12 -1.53
C GLU A 122 -6.79 7.57 -0.15
N LEU A 123 -6.40 6.30 -0.06
CA LEU A 123 -5.96 5.71 1.21
C LEU A 123 -4.43 5.73 1.26
N VAL A 124 -3.83 6.36 2.25
CA VAL A 124 -2.38 6.42 2.44
C VAL A 124 -1.98 5.58 3.64
N LEU A 125 -1.26 4.50 3.39
CA LEU A 125 -0.71 3.63 4.42
C LEU A 125 0.61 4.18 4.96
N VAL A 126 0.70 4.25 6.29
CA VAL A 126 1.89 4.69 7.01
C VAL A 126 2.37 3.56 7.91
N ASP A 127 3.61 3.15 7.71
CA ASP A 127 4.32 2.21 8.57
C ASP A 127 5.66 2.82 9.02
N HIS A 128 6.57 2.00 9.52
CA HIS A 128 7.87 2.48 9.97
C HIS A 128 8.84 2.81 8.82
N ARG A 129 8.97 1.92 7.81
CA ARG A 129 10.01 1.97 6.76
C ARG A 129 9.53 1.69 5.32
N GLY A 130 8.24 1.60 5.09
CA GLY A 130 7.57 1.39 3.79
C GLY A 130 7.21 -0.06 3.46
N GLY A 131 7.84 -1.06 4.10
CA GLY A 131 7.66 -2.47 3.71
C GLY A 131 6.31 -3.09 4.05
N ARG A 132 5.72 -2.77 5.21
CA ARG A 132 4.36 -3.23 5.58
C ARG A 132 3.31 -2.50 4.73
N GLY A 133 3.50 -1.20 4.53
CA GLY A 133 2.64 -0.35 3.72
C GLY A 133 2.59 -0.81 2.26
N GLU A 134 3.73 -1.14 1.66
CA GLU A 134 3.81 -1.64 0.29
C GLU A 134 3.00 -2.93 0.11
N ARG A 135 3.20 -3.91 0.99
CA ARG A 135 2.49 -5.21 0.93
C ARG A 135 0.98 -5.05 1.06
N LEU A 136 0.54 -4.25 2.03
CA LEU A 136 -0.88 -3.99 2.23
C LEU A 136 -1.47 -3.20 1.07
N MET A 137 -0.78 -2.20 0.54
CA MET A 137 -1.21 -1.45 -0.62
C MET A 137 -1.46 -2.38 -1.81
N GLN A 138 -0.51 -3.28 -2.12
CA GLN A 138 -0.67 -4.24 -3.22
C GLN A 138 -1.94 -5.07 -3.05
N TYR A 139 -2.20 -5.55 -1.82
CA TYR A 139 -3.37 -6.36 -1.54
C TYR A 139 -4.68 -5.55 -1.61
N LEU A 140 -4.73 -4.39 -0.95
CA LEU A 140 -5.92 -3.53 -0.90
C LEU A 140 -6.28 -2.97 -2.28
N ALA A 141 -5.29 -2.59 -3.09
CA ALA A 141 -5.49 -2.11 -4.46
C ALA A 141 -6.15 -3.16 -5.36
N GLN A 142 -5.84 -4.44 -5.15
CA GLN A 142 -6.46 -5.55 -5.87
C GLN A 142 -7.84 -5.91 -5.32
N ASN A 143 -8.12 -5.61 -4.05
CA ASN A 143 -9.29 -6.04 -3.32
C ASN A 143 -10.18 -4.86 -2.91
N GLY A 144 -10.57 -4.02 -3.87
CA GLY A 144 -11.65 -3.03 -3.67
C GLY A 144 -11.21 -1.63 -3.24
N LEU A 145 -9.92 -1.40 -2.98
CA LEU A 145 -9.37 -0.08 -2.62
C LEU A 145 -8.29 0.36 -3.62
N PRO A 146 -8.64 0.59 -4.91
CA PRO A 146 -7.68 0.82 -5.99
C PRO A 146 -6.88 2.13 -5.85
N LYS A 147 -7.34 3.07 -5.02
CA LYS A 147 -6.66 4.35 -4.74
C LYS A 147 -5.75 4.28 -3.51
N THR A 148 -5.30 3.09 -3.15
CA THR A 148 -4.39 2.90 -2.01
C THR A 148 -2.96 3.24 -2.43
N ARG A 149 -2.31 4.07 -1.64
CA ARG A 149 -0.89 4.41 -1.68
C ARG A 149 -0.22 4.05 -0.36
N TYR A 150 1.09 3.95 -0.37
CA TYR A 150 1.90 3.84 0.84
C TYR A 150 2.98 4.93 0.85
N LEU A 151 3.34 5.36 2.05
CA LEU A 151 4.40 6.36 2.26
C LEU A 151 5.77 5.75 1.97
N ARG A 152 6.50 6.33 1.00
CA ARG A 152 7.87 5.88 0.69
C ARG A 152 8.74 5.98 1.94
N GLY A 153 9.37 4.86 2.31
CA GLY A 153 10.28 4.82 3.46
C GLY A 153 9.60 5.03 4.82
N GLY A 154 8.26 4.97 4.86
CA GLY A 154 7.47 5.08 6.08
C GLY A 154 7.68 6.40 6.83
N ILE A 155 7.32 6.38 8.12
CA ILE A 155 7.44 7.55 8.98
C ILE A 155 8.89 7.99 9.19
N ASN A 156 9.88 7.09 9.05
CA ASN A 156 11.29 7.46 9.15
C ASN A 156 11.71 8.40 8.02
N SER A 157 11.41 8.07 6.77
CA SER A 157 11.68 8.99 5.65
C SER A 157 10.86 10.28 5.76
N TYR A 158 9.67 10.24 6.35
CA TYR A 158 8.93 11.47 6.68
C TYR A 158 9.67 12.36 7.68
N ALA A 159 10.19 11.79 8.76
CA ALA A 159 10.98 12.53 9.73
C ALA A 159 12.25 13.12 9.10
N GLU A 160 12.95 12.35 8.28
CA GLU A 160 14.22 12.78 7.68
C GLU A 160 14.05 13.84 6.58
N GLU A 161 13.05 13.66 5.71
CA GLU A 161 12.95 14.41 4.46
C GLU A 161 11.86 15.49 4.49
N ALA A 162 10.77 15.26 5.24
CA ALA A 162 9.61 16.14 5.23
C ALA A 162 9.51 17.01 6.50
N ASP A 163 9.65 16.42 7.68
CA ASP A 163 9.51 17.13 8.95
C ASP A 163 10.41 16.55 10.06
N PRO A 164 11.62 17.13 10.25
CA PRO A 164 12.56 16.71 11.29
C PRO A 164 12.09 16.89 12.74
N SER A 165 10.91 17.46 12.97
CA SER A 165 10.31 17.50 14.31
C SER A 165 9.68 16.16 14.72
N VAL A 166 9.39 15.29 13.77
CA VAL A 166 8.90 13.93 14.03
C VAL A 166 10.06 13.08 14.55
N PRO A 167 9.94 12.43 15.73
CA PRO A 167 10.99 11.54 16.23
C PRO A 167 11.21 10.33 15.33
N THR A 168 12.45 9.88 15.21
CA THR A 168 12.79 8.55 14.67
C THR A 168 13.03 7.58 15.81
N TYR A 169 12.77 6.30 15.56
CA TYR A 169 13.01 5.23 16.53
C TYR A 169 13.55 3.99 15.82
N LEU A 170 14.18 3.11 16.59
CA LEU A 170 14.59 1.80 16.09
C LEU A 170 13.45 0.81 16.32
N GLU A 171 13.21 -0.06 15.35
CA GLU A 171 12.33 -1.20 15.56
C GLU A 171 12.94 -2.04 16.70
N SER A 172 12.19 -2.32 17.76
CA SER A 172 12.59 -3.35 18.72
C SER A 172 12.86 -4.64 17.94
N ASP A 173 13.96 -5.35 18.23
CA ASP A 173 14.52 -6.51 17.51
C ASP A 173 13.58 -7.74 17.33
N GLY A 174 12.34 -7.54 16.88
CA GLY A 174 11.23 -8.46 17.10
C GLY A 174 10.44 -8.91 15.87
N ASP A 175 10.58 -8.28 14.69
CA ASP A 175 9.81 -8.76 13.52
C ASP A 175 10.35 -8.32 12.15
N CYS A 176 11.68 -8.20 12.00
CA CYS A 176 12.26 -8.02 10.67
C CYS A 176 12.36 -9.37 9.95
N LEU A 177 11.26 -9.86 9.39
CA LEU A 177 11.25 -10.95 8.40
C LEU A 177 11.86 -10.54 7.04
N THR A 178 12.35 -9.30 6.89
CA THR A 178 12.93 -8.78 5.63
C THR A 178 14.27 -8.07 5.80
N CYS A 179 14.95 -8.19 6.94
CA CYS A 179 16.33 -7.68 7.08
C CYS A 179 17.34 -8.73 6.60
N HIS A 180 17.16 -9.25 5.39
CA HIS A 180 18.22 -9.90 4.65
C HIS A 180 18.25 -9.33 3.25
N GLU A 181 19.46 -9.01 2.80
CA GLU A 181 19.85 -8.55 1.46
C GLU A 181 19.81 -7.03 1.24
N HIS A 182 20.83 -6.30 1.72
CA HIS A 182 22.11 -6.07 1.02
C HIS A 182 23.07 -5.23 1.88
#